data_AF-A0A2M7A971-F1
#
_entry.id   AF-A0A2M7A971-F1
#
_cell.length_a   1.000
_cell.length_b   1.000
_cell.length_c   1.000
_cell.angle_alpha   90.00
_cell.angle_beta   90.00
_cell.angle_gamma   90.00
#
_symmetry.space_group_name_H-M   'P 1'
#
loop_
_entity.id
_entity.type
_entity.pdbx_description
1 polymer ?
#
loop_
_entity_poly.entity_id
_entity_poly.type
_entity_poly.pdbx_seq_one_letter_code
_entity_poly.pdbx_strand_id
1 'polypeptide(L)'
;KKFKSVQEVAERIGKALSDKNWGFDYPKMTREYFGGMYVCLKEFYKVMKKDSYNLQVVGDQTYKSIVIPVGKIFVEMAKDIGYSDAHIKLFRTRRSTTHDIPLPEEIVVIKK
;
A
#
# COMPACT_ATOMS: atom_id res chain seq x y z
N LYS A 1 -8.66 6.91 8.39
CA LYS A 1 -9.68 6.18 9.19
C LYS A 1 -10.34 5.02 8.44
N LYS A 2 -10.63 5.13 7.13
CA LYS A 2 -11.35 4.09 6.36
C LYS A 2 -10.62 2.74 6.27
N PHE A 3 -9.36 2.75 5.88
CA PHE A 3 -8.57 1.52 5.64
C PHE A 3 -7.84 1.08 6.90
N LYS A 4 -8.15 -0.11 7.39
CA LYS A 4 -7.59 -0.65 8.64
C LYS A 4 -6.10 -0.92 8.49
N SER A 5 -5.70 -1.52 7.35
CA SER A 5 -4.30 -1.80 7.02
C SER A 5 -3.41 -0.55 7.08
N VAL A 6 -3.89 0.56 6.54
CA VAL A 6 -3.17 1.85 6.56
C VAL A 6 -3.05 2.40 7.98
N GLN A 7 -4.11 2.30 8.79
CA GLN A 7 -4.06 2.78 10.18
C GLN A 7 -3.09 1.93 11.02
N GLU A 8 -3.15 0.61 10.90
CA GLU A 8 -2.26 -0.31 11.62
C GLU A 8 -0.78 -0.03 11.31
N VAL A 9 -0.43 0.18 10.04
CA VAL A 9 0.93 0.56 9.65
C VAL A 9 1.32 1.91 10.26
N ALA A 10 0.49 2.94 10.09
CA ALA A 10 0.78 4.27 10.58
C ALA A 10 0.94 4.32 12.11
N GLU A 11 0.11 3.58 12.84
CA GLU A 11 0.19 3.46 14.30
C GLU A 11 1.44 2.73 14.75
N ARG A 12 1.81 1.63 14.07
CA ARG A 12 3.06 0.91 14.37
C ARG A 12 4.27 1.81 14.14
N ILE A 13 4.29 2.56 13.03
CA ILE A 13 5.35 3.53 12.74
C ILE A 13 5.40 4.61 13.82
N GLY A 14 4.25 5.13 14.25
CA GLY A 14 4.17 6.14 15.30
C GLY A 14 4.71 5.64 16.64
N LYS A 15 4.33 4.42 17.04
CA LYS A 15 4.85 3.78 18.25
C LYS A 15 6.37 3.55 18.18
N ALA A 16 6.89 3.15 17.03
CA ALA A 16 8.34 2.93 16.86
C ALA A 16 9.17 4.23 16.79
N LEU A 17 8.53 5.40 16.69
CA LEU A 17 9.17 6.71 16.66
C LEU A 17 8.81 7.58 17.85
N SER A 18 8.15 7.04 18.88
CA SER A 18 7.66 7.83 20.03
C SER A 18 8.77 8.54 20.80
N ASP A 19 10.02 8.07 20.69
CA ASP A 19 11.20 8.65 21.30
C ASP A 19 11.92 9.69 20.43
N LYS A 20 11.42 9.97 19.21
CA LYS A 20 12.08 10.84 18.24
C LYS A 20 11.30 12.14 18.00
N ASN A 21 12.00 13.28 18.00
CA ASN A 21 11.42 14.62 17.79
C ASN A 21 12.10 15.42 16.67
N TRP A 22 12.16 14.82 15.48
CA TRP A 22 12.96 15.24 14.31
C TRP A 22 12.11 15.92 13.22
N GLY A 23 10.94 16.44 13.60
CA GLY A 23 10.10 17.31 12.75
C GLY A 23 9.24 16.62 11.68
N PHE A 24 9.42 15.31 11.44
CA PHE A 24 8.63 14.55 10.45
C PHE A 24 7.54 13.71 11.11
N ASP A 25 6.29 13.89 10.67
CA ASP A 25 5.14 13.06 11.06
C ASP A 25 4.98 11.88 10.10
N TYR A 26 5.83 10.86 10.25
CA TYR A 26 5.79 9.64 9.43
C TYR A 26 4.45 8.91 9.46
N PRO A 27 3.73 8.80 10.61
CA PRO A 27 2.37 8.27 10.63
C PRO A 27 1.43 9.03 9.71
N LYS A 28 1.44 10.37 9.76
CA LYS A 28 0.63 11.20 8.84
C LYS A 28 1.09 11.02 7.40
N MET A 29 2.37 11.11 7.09
CA MET A 29 2.90 10.92 5.74
C MET A 29 2.47 9.57 5.13
N THR A 30 2.49 8.50 5.94
CA THR A 30 2.03 7.17 5.51
C THR A 30 0.55 7.20 5.15
N ARG A 31 -0.30 7.80 6.01
CA ARG A 31 -1.73 7.95 5.74
C ARG A 31 -2.00 8.78 4.49
N GLU A 32 -1.31 9.91 4.32
CA GLU A 32 -1.49 10.82 3.19
C GLU A 32 -1.03 10.20 1.87
N TYR A 33 0.09 9.47 1.87
CA TYR A 33 0.55 8.73 0.69
C TYR A 33 -0.52 7.76 0.19
N PHE A 34 -1.04 6.92 1.09
CA PHE A 34 -2.09 5.96 0.77
C PHE A 34 -3.44 6.64 0.47
N GLY A 35 -3.73 7.78 1.09
CA GLY A 35 -4.87 8.63 0.73
C GLY A 35 -4.79 9.13 -0.71
N GLY A 36 -3.62 9.62 -1.14
CA GLY A 36 -3.36 10.01 -2.53
C GLY A 36 -3.51 8.83 -3.49
N MET A 37 -2.95 7.67 -3.16
CA MET A 37 -3.07 6.46 -3.98
C MET A 37 -4.53 6.00 -4.13
N TYR A 38 -5.34 6.11 -3.09
CA TYR A 38 -6.77 5.83 -3.16
C TYR A 38 -7.48 6.76 -4.16
N VAL A 39 -7.16 8.06 -4.14
CA VAL A 39 -7.70 9.03 -5.11
C VAL A 39 -7.28 8.64 -6.53
N CYS A 40 -6.01 8.30 -6.76
CA CYS A 40 -5.54 7.84 -8.07
C CYS A 40 -6.30 6.59 -8.56
N LEU A 41 -6.45 5.57 -7.72
CA LEU A 41 -7.20 4.35 -8.06
C LEU A 41 -8.67 4.66 -8.37
N LYS A 42 -9.28 5.62 -7.68
CA LYS A 42 -10.65 6.05 -7.93
C LYS A 42 -10.79 6.79 -9.27
N GLU A 43 -9.81 7.62 -9.63
CA GLU A 43 -9.82 8.30 -10.92
C GLU A 43 -9.58 7.33 -12.09
N PHE A 44 -8.68 6.34 -11.91
CA PHE A 44 -8.53 5.25 -12.88
C PHE A 44 -9.84 4.49 -13.10
N TYR A 45 -10.58 4.20 -12.03
CA TYR A 45 -11.85 3.49 -12.13
C TYR A 45 -12.84 4.23 -13.04
N LYS A 46 -12.89 5.58 -12.99
CA LYS A 46 -13.81 6.36 -13.82
C LYS A 46 -13.48 6.24 -15.31
N VAL A 47 -12.20 6.30 -15.67
CA VAL A 47 -11.75 6.35 -17.07
C VAL A 47 -11.53 4.98 -17.72
N MET A 48 -11.40 3.92 -16.93
CA MET A 48 -11.22 2.56 -17.43
C MET A 48 -12.45 2.07 -18.22
N LYS A 49 -12.22 1.30 -19.28
CA LYS A 49 -13.28 0.58 -19.98
C LYS A 49 -13.80 -0.57 -19.11
N LYS A 50 -15.07 -0.94 -19.28
CA LYS A 50 -15.63 -2.13 -18.64
C LYS A 50 -14.79 -3.37 -19.02
N ASP A 51 -14.57 -4.26 -18.06
CA ASP A 51 -13.81 -5.50 -18.19
C ASP A 51 -12.31 -5.32 -18.48
N SER A 52 -11.78 -4.09 -18.41
CA SER A 52 -10.35 -3.81 -18.58
C SER A 52 -9.56 -4.02 -17.29
N TYR A 53 -8.24 -4.19 -17.44
CA TYR A 53 -7.31 -4.44 -16.35
C TYR A 53 -6.39 -3.25 -16.09
N ASN A 54 -6.15 -3.00 -14.81
CA ASN A 54 -5.11 -2.11 -14.30
C ASN A 54 -4.12 -2.95 -13.48
N LEU A 55 -2.87 -3.03 -13.94
CA LEU A 55 -1.82 -3.84 -13.34
C LEU A 55 -0.81 -2.92 -12.65
N GLN A 56 -0.84 -2.90 -11.32
CA GLN A 56 0.05 -2.07 -10.52
C GLN A 56 1.21 -2.91 -9.98
N VAL A 57 2.44 -2.63 -10.43
CA VAL A 57 3.64 -3.27 -9.89
C VAL A 57 4.09 -2.48 -8.67
N VAL A 58 3.98 -3.09 -7.49
CA VAL A 58 4.29 -2.44 -6.20
C VAL A 58 5.13 -3.36 -5.34
N GLY A 59 6.05 -2.76 -4.59
CA GLY A 59 6.91 -3.49 -3.65
C GLY A 59 6.53 -3.18 -2.23
N ASP A 60 6.36 -4.23 -1.41
CA ASP A 60 6.28 -4.09 0.04
C ASP A 60 7.52 -3.34 0.54
N GLN A 61 7.29 -2.43 1.48
CA GLN A 61 8.33 -1.59 2.05
C GLN A 61 8.52 -1.92 3.52
N THR A 62 9.66 -1.50 4.05
CA THR A 62 9.94 -1.57 5.48
C THR A 62 10.42 -0.23 5.97
N TYR A 63 10.00 0.10 7.18
CA TYR A 63 10.53 1.25 7.90
C TYR A 63 10.65 0.90 9.38
N LYS A 64 11.84 1.04 9.97
CA LYS A 64 12.12 0.60 11.34
C LYS A 64 11.66 -0.85 11.61
N SER A 65 11.95 -1.75 10.67
CA SER A 65 11.54 -3.17 10.69
C SER A 65 10.01 -3.41 10.68
N ILE A 66 9.21 -2.37 10.46
CA ILE A 66 7.76 -2.49 10.26
C ILE A 66 7.51 -2.67 8.78
N VAL A 67 6.93 -3.81 8.43
CA VAL A 67 6.48 -4.10 7.05
C VAL A 67 5.24 -3.27 6.73
N ILE A 68 5.28 -2.63 5.57
CA ILE A 68 4.20 -1.90 4.92
C ILE A 68 3.75 -2.78 3.73
N PRO A 69 2.63 -3.52 3.87
CA PRO A 69 2.17 -4.45 2.84
C PRO A 69 1.40 -3.71 1.74
N VAL A 70 2.14 -3.12 0.79
CA VAL A 70 1.61 -2.18 -0.21
C VAL A 70 0.57 -2.85 -1.10
N GLY A 71 0.86 -4.06 -1.59
CA GLY A 71 -0.07 -4.79 -2.46
C GLY A 71 -1.41 -5.07 -1.78
N LYS A 72 -1.37 -5.48 -0.50
CA LYS A 72 -2.60 -5.74 0.29
C LYS A 72 -3.42 -4.48 0.51
N ILE A 73 -2.76 -3.34 0.77
CA ILE A 73 -3.43 -2.04 0.92
C ILE A 73 -4.13 -1.65 -0.39
N PHE A 74 -3.47 -1.84 -1.53
CA PHE A 74 -4.06 -1.54 -2.85
C PHE A 74 -5.27 -2.43 -3.14
N VAL A 75 -5.23 -3.73 -2.80
CA VAL A 75 -6.38 -4.63 -2.94
C VAL A 75 -7.56 -4.18 -2.08
N GLU A 76 -7.32 -3.80 -0.81
CA GLU A 76 -8.38 -3.28 0.08
C GLU A 76 -9.04 -2.04 -0.51
N MET A 77 -8.23 -1.09 -1.01
CA MET A 77 -8.72 0.12 -1.68
C MET A 77 -9.51 -0.17 -2.96
N ALA A 78 -9.01 -1.06 -3.81
CA ALA A 78 -9.69 -1.40 -5.06
C ALA A 78 -11.07 -2.02 -4.81
N LYS A 79 -11.17 -2.94 -3.84
CA LYS A 79 -12.45 -3.54 -3.42
C LYS A 79 -13.42 -2.48 -2.91
N ASP A 80 -12.93 -1.54 -2.11
CA ASP A 80 -13.73 -0.45 -1.57
C ASP A 80 -14.22 0.55 -2.65
N ILE A 81 -13.45 0.77 -3.72
CA ILE A 81 -13.85 1.62 -4.85
C ILE A 81 -14.95 0.97 -5.70
N GLY A 82 -15.02 -0.36 -5.72
CA GLY A 82 -16.00 -1.12 -6.49
C GLY A 82 -15.44 -1.75 -7.78
N TYR A 83 -14.13 -1.96 -7.87
CA TYR A 83 -13.56 -2.83 -8.91
C TYR A 83 -14.12 -4.25 -8.78
N SER A 84 -14.41 -4.91 -9.91
CA SER A 84 -15.04 -6.23 -9.93
C SER A 84 -14.10 -7.36 -9.48
N ASP A 85 -12.79 -7.17 -9.64
CA ASP A 85 -11.78 -8.07 -9.09
C ASP A 85 -10.51 -7.29 -8.68
N ALA A 86 -9.86 -7.77 -7.61
CA ALA A 86 -8.58 -7.25 -7.14
C ALA A 86 -7.82 -8.34 -6.39
N HIS A 87 -6.67 -8.77 -6.92
CA HIS A 87 -5.82 -9.80 -6.31
C HIS A 87 -4.34 -9.55 -6.57
N ILE A 88 -3.50 -10.26 -5.82
CA ILE A 88 -2.04 -10.12 -5.87
C ILE A 88 -1.45 -11.32 -6.61
N LYS A 89 -0.45 -11.05 -7.47
CA LYS A 89 0.47 -12.04 -7.98
C LYS A 89 1.89 -11.66 -7.60
N LEU A 90 2.64 -12.60 -7.02
CA LEU A 90 4.06 -12.39 -6.73
C LEU A 90 4.81 -12.22 -8.05
N PHE A 91 5.56 -11.12 -8.18
CA PHE A 91 6.42 -10.86 -9.33
C PHE A 91 7.86 -11.30 -9.04
N ARG A 92 8.41 -10.83 -7.91
CA ARG A 92 9.71 -11.27 -7.38
C ARG A 92 9.78 -11.01 -5.90
N THR A 93 10.79 -11.58 -5.23
CA THR A 93 11.11 -11.23 -3.84
C THR A 93 12.41 -10.45 -3.81
N ARG A 94 12.42 -9.30 -3.15
CA ARG A 94 13.59 -8.45 -2.95
C ARG A 94 14.21 -8.77 -1.59
N ARG A 95 15.54 -8.79 -1.54
CA ARG A 95 16.29 -8.84 -0.28
C ARG A 95 16.45 -7.42 0.24
N SER A 96 16.19 -7.20 1.53
CA SER A 96 16.56 -5.95 2.19
C SER A 96 18.03 -6.00 2.60
N THR A 97 18.76 -4.92 2.35
CA THR A 97 20.16 -4.76 2.76
C THR A 97 20.30 -4.48 4.25
N THR A 98 19.24 -3.98 4.89
CA THR A 98 19.25 -3.51 6.28
C THR A 98 18.67 -4.52 7.27
N HIS A 99 17.84 -5.46 6.81
CA HIS A 99 17.23 -6.50 7.64
C HIS A 99 16.91 -7.74 6.81
N ASP A 100 16.86 -8.91 7.46
CA ASP A 100 16.61 -10.19 6.78
C ASP A 100 15.10 -10.46 6.55
N ILE A 101 14.36 -9.41 6.22
CA ILE A 101 12.91 -9.50 5.92
C ILE A 101 12.77 -9.55 4.40
N PRO A 102 12.22 -10.65 3.84
CA PRO A 102 11.89 -10.73 2.42
C PRO A 102 10.83 -9.68 2.07
N LEU A 103 11.08 -8.89 1.03
CA LEU A 103 10.17 -7.85 0.57
C LEU A 103 9.59 -8.26 -0.78
N PRO A 104 8.35 -8.81 -0.81
CA PRO A 104 7.73 -9.15 -2.08
C PRO A 104 7.52 -7.88 -2.92
N GLU A 105 7.78 -8.02 -4.22
CA GLU A 105 7.29 -7.13 -5.25
C GLU A 105 6.22 -7.89 -6.01
N GLU A 106 5.07 -7.24 -6.14
CA GLU A 106 3.80 -7.84 -6.48
C GLU A 106 3.15 -7.08 -7.62
N ILE A 107 2.42 -7.80 -8.47
CA ILE A 107 1.48 -7.23 -9.41
C ILE A 107 0.11 -7.28 -8.74
N VAL A 108 -0.45 -6.11 -8.41
CA VAL A 108 -1.84 -5.98 -8.02
C VAL A 108 -2.66 -5.93 -9.30
N VAL A 109 -3.35 -7.03 -9.58
CA VAL A 109 -4.23 -7.19 -10.74
C VAL A 109 -5.60 -6.67 -10.35
N ILE A 110 -6.05 -5.61 -11.01
CA ILE A 110 -7.33 -4.95 -10.74
C ILE A 110 -8.18 -4.98 -12.02
N LYS A 111 -9.43 -5.42 -11.92
CA LYS A 111 -10.38 -5.46 -13.04
C LYS A 111 -11.55 -4.51 -12.79
N LYS A 112 -11.92 -3.70 -13.79
CA LYS A 112 -13.16 -2.92 -13.76
C LYS A 112 -14.36 -3.78 -14.15
#